data_AF-A0A7E5VLW3-F1
#
_entry.id   AF-A0A7E5VLW3-F1
#
_cell.length_a   1.000
_cell.length_b   1.000
_cell.length_c   1.000
_cell.angle_alpha   90.00
_cell.angle_beta   90.00
_cell.angle_gamma   90.00
#
_symmetry.space_group_name_H-M   'P 1'
#
loop_
_entity.id
_entity.type
_entity.pdbx_description
1 polymer ?
#
loop_
_entity_poly.entity_id
_entity_poly.type
_entity_poly.pdbx_seq_one_letter_code
_entity_poly.pdbx_strand_id
1 'polypeptide(L)'
;MACKFCGPKLSLCGLVLSVWGIIQLTLMGVFYYIRAVALLEDLPLESETGHHTIEGFIATVEAGYTQNAYNCWIAALLYVITLVVSGHQFWMNNRSSVSM
;
A
#
# COMPACT_ATOMS: atom_id res chain seq x y z
N MET A 1 19.79 17.10 1.03
CA MET A 1 19.56 17.24 -0.43
C MET A 1 18.29 16.48 -0.78
N ALA A 2 17.12 17.06 -0.47
CA ALA A 2 15.85 16.48 -0.89
C ALA A 2 15.74 16.72 -2.40
N CYS A 3 15.66 15.65 -3.18
CA CYS A 3 15.70 15.72 -4.64
C CYS A 3 14.58 16.64 -5.14
N LYS A 4 14.91 17.86 -5.56
CA LYS A 4 14.03 18.75 -6.34
C LYS A 4 13.92 18.21 -7.77
N PHE A 5 13.48 16.96 -7.93
CA PHE A 5 13.41 16.34 -9.26
C PHE A 5 12.08 16.61 -9.97
N CYS A 6 11.12 17.24 -9.30
CA CYS A 6 9.81 17.44 -9.89
C CYS A 6 9.17 18.78 -9.55
N GLY A 7 8.82 19.52 -10.61
CA GLY A 7 8.15 20.81 -10.53
C GLY A 7 6.78 20.72 -9.83
N PRO A 8 6.17 21.88 -9.50
CA PRO A 8 4.96 21.99 -8.68
C PRO A 8 3.78 21.12 -9.16
N LYS A 9 3.73 20.81 -10.48
CA LYS A 9 2.71 19.94 -11.09
C LYS A 9 2.88 18.45 -10.74
N LEU A 10 4.11 17.95 -10.58
CA LEU A 10 4.34 16.53 -10.28
C LEU A 10 4.32 16.22 -8.77
N SER A 11 4.62 17.21 -7.92
CA SER A 11 4.34 17.10 -6.47
C SER A 11 2.85 16.91 -6.18
N LEU A 12 1.98 17.59 -6.95
CA LEU A 12 0.53 17.47 -6.82
C LEU A 12 0.03 16.09 -7.28
N CYS A 13 0.58 15.56 -8.38
CA CYS A 13 0.31 14.20 -8.83
C CYS A 13 0.77 13.15 -7.80
N GLY A 14 1.96 13.31 -7.21
CA GLY A 14 2.47 12.42 -6.16
C GLY A 14 1.61 12.42 -4.89
N LEU A 15 1.04 13.57 -4.51
CA LEU A 15 0.07 13.67 -3.42
C LEU A 15 -1.22 12.90 -3.72
N VAL A 16 -1.82 13.11 -4.90
CA VAL A 16 -3.06 12.45 -5.30
C VAL A 16 -2.88 10.93 -5.40
N LEU A 17 -1.80 10.47 -6.03
CA LEU A 17 -1.48 9.04 -6.13
C LEU A 17 -1.18 8.43 -4.75
N SER A 18 -0.54 9.17 -3.85
CA SER A 18 -0.29 8.69 -2.48
C SER A 18 -1.60 8.55 -1.70
N VAL A 19 -2.51 9.54 -1.77
CA VAL A 19 -3.84 9.44 -1.12
C VAL A 19 -4.62 8.24 -1.68
N TRP A 20 -4.63 8.09 -3.00
CA TRP A 20 -5.29 6.96 -3.66
C TRP A 20 -4.70 5.62 -3.22
N GLY A 21 -3.37 5.49 -3.23
CA GLY A 21 -2.67 4.29 -2.78
C GLY A 21 -2.96 3.93 -1.32
N ILE A 22 -3.01 4.93 -0.42
CA ILE A 22 -3.36 4.71 0.99
C ILE A 22 -4.77 4.13 1.12
N ILE A 23 -5.75 4.72 0.45
CA ILE A 23 -7.16 4.26 0.52
C ILE A 23 -7.27 2.83 -0.03
N GLN A 24 -6.67 2.56 -1.18
CA GLN A 24 -6.74 1.25 -1.82
C GLN A 24 -6.03 0.16 -0.99
N LEU A 25 -4.83 0.43 -0.47
CA LEU A 25 -4.06 -0.54 0.32
C LEU A 25 -4.66 -0.79 1.70
N THR A 26 -5.23 0.23 2.34
CA THR A 26 -5.92 0.06 3.64
C THR A 26 -7.19 -0.76 3.48
N LEU A 27 -8.01 -0.50 2.46
CA LEU A 27 -9.19 -1.32 2.15
C LEU A 27 -8.81 -2.77 1.86
N MET A 28 -7.78 -3.01 1.03
CA MET A 28 -7.26 -4.36 0.79
C MET A 28 -6.77 -5.02 2.09
N GLY A 29 -6.01 -4.30 2.91
CA GLY A 29 -5.51 -4.83 4.19
C GLY A 29 -6.64 -5.27 5.12
N VAL A 30 -7.74 -4.51 5.19
CA VAL A 30 -8.94 -4.89 5.95
C VAL A 30 -9.64 -6.10 5.34
N PHE A 31 -9.79 -6.16 4.01
CA PHE A 31 -10.39 -7.32 3.34
C PHE A 31 -9.56 -8.60 3.49
N TYR A 32 -8.23 -8.50 3.49
CA TYR A 32 -7.35 -9.62 3.82
C TYR A 32 -7.47 -10.02 5.29
N TYR A 33 -7.63 -9.07 6.22
CA TYR A 33 -7.80 -9.36 7.65
C TYR A 33 -9.08 -10.15 7.96
N ILE A 34 -10.20 -9.82 7.29
CA ILE A 34 -11.46 -10.56 7.43
C ILE A 34 -11.50 -11.86 6.62
N ARG A 35 -10.41 -12.24 5.94
CA ARG A 35 -10.31 -13.38 5.02
C ARG A 35 -11.44 -13.40 3.98
N ALA A 36 -11.64 -12.30 3.28
CA ALA A 36 -12.68 -12.20 2.26
C ALA A 36 -12.42 -13.18 1.10
N VAL A 37 -13.40 -14.04 0.79
CA VAL A 37 -13.32 -15.06 -0.29
C VAL A 37 -13.00 -14.46 -1.66
N ALA A 38 -13.40 -13.21 -1.90
CA ALA A 38 -13.11 -12.49 -3.14
C ALA A 38 -11.60 -12.29 -3.42
N LEU A 39 -10.76 -12.42 -2.39
CA LEU A 39 -9.30 -12.20 -2.45
C LEU A 39 -8.49 -13.50 -2.39
N LEU A 40 -9.16 -14.65 -2.53
CA LEU A 40 -8.54 -15.96 -2.53
C LEU A 40 -7.62 -16.16 -3.74
N GLU A 41 -7.98 -15.59 -4.89
CA GLU A 41 -7.24 -15.72 -6.15
C GLU A 41 -5.93 -14.92 -6.16
N ASP A 42 -5.88 -13.80 -5.42
CA ASP A 42 -4.67 -12.97 -5.28
C ASP A 42 -3.64 -13.60 -4.33
N LEU A 43 -3.99 -14.71 -3.68
CA LEU A 43 -3.13 -15.36 -2.72
C LEU A 43 -2.02 -16.13 -3.44
N PRO A 44 -0.74 -16.01 -3.01
CA PRO A 44 0.34 -16.84 -3.50
C PRO A 44 0.17 -18.26 -2.94
N LEU A 45 -0.77 -18.99 -3.52
CA LEU A 45 -0.93 -20.41 -3.32
C LEU A 45 0.19 -21.09 -4.11
N GLU A 46 1.22 -21.53 -3.42
CA GLU A 46 2.28 -22.32 -4.02
C GLU A 46 1.63 -23.58 -4.60
N SER A 47 1.50 -23.64 -5.92
CA SER A 47 0.74 -24.65 -6.68
C SER A 47 1.32 -26.07 -6.58
N GLU A 48 2.34 -26.26 -5.75
CA GLU A 48 3.31 -27.35 -5.83
C GLU A 48 3.45 -28.15 -4.52
N THR A 49 2.53 -28.02 -3.56
CA THR A 49 2.50 -28.93 -2.41
C THR A 49 1.23 -29.76 -2.46
N GLY A 50 1.39 -31.08 -2.57
CA GLY A 50 0.29 -32.05 -2.67
C GLY A 50 -0.62 -32.00 -1.46
N HIS A 51 -1.63 -31.13 -1.50
CA HIS A 51 -2.66 -31.04 -0.46
C HIS A 51 -3.66 -32.16 -0.70
N HIS A 52 -3.33 -33.34 -0.23
CA HIS A 52 -4.22 -34.51 -0.27
C HIS A 52 -5.44 -34.36 0.67
N THR A 53 -5.53 -33.26 1.43
CA THR A 53 -6.58 -32.99 2.43
C THR A 53 -7.00 -31.51 2.43
N ILE A 54 -8.32 -31.28 2.52
CA ILE A 54 -8.97 -29.95 2.55
C ILE A 54 -8.46 -29.09 3.72
N GLU A 55 -8.14 -29.71 4.85
CA GLU A 55 -7.64 -29.00 6.04
C GLU A 55 -6.28 -28.33 5.81
N GLY A 56 -5.37 -28.99 5.07
CA GLY A 56 -4.07 -28.42 4.71
C GLY A 56 -4.21 -27.20 3.81
N PHE A 57 -5.15 -27.26 2.87
CA PHE A 57 -5.47 -26.13 1.98
C PHE A 57 -5.98 -24.92 2.77
N ILE A 58 -6.91 -25.12 3.71
CA ILE A 58 -7.44 -24.03 4.54
C ILE A 58 -6.32 -23.38 5.36
N ALA A 59 -5.43 -24.18 5.96
CA ALA A 59 -4.31 -23.67 6.74
C ALA A 59 -3.33 -22.83 5.90
N THR A 60 -3.01 -23.27 4.68
CA THR A 60 -2.14 -22.50 3.76
C THR A 60 -2.82 -21.22 3.29
N VAL A 61 -4.11 -21.27 2.98
CA VAL A 61 -4.91 -20.10 2.60
C VAL A 61 -4.90 -19.06 3.73
N GLU A 62 -5.14 -19.50 4.96
CA GLU A 62 -5.18 -18.67 6.14
C GLU A 62 -3.83 -17.98 6.44
N ALA A 63 -2.73 -18.72 6.28
CA ALA A 63 -1.38 -18.18 6.40
C ALA A 63 -1.12 -17.11 5.33
N GLY A 64 -1.54 -17.38 4.08
CA GLY A 64 -1.41 -16.42 3.00
C GLY A 64 -2.20 -15.13 3.22
N TYR A 65 -3.45 -15.22 3.70
CA TYR A 65 -4.27 -14.02 4.00
C TYR A 65 -3.56 -13.12 5.01
N THR A 66 -3.00 -13.74 6.05
CA THR A 66 -2.28 -13.05 7.11
C THR A 66 -1.03 -12.36 6.56
N GLN A 67 -0.25 -13.06 5.73
CA GLN A 67 0.96 -12.50 5.13
C GLN A 67 0.67 -11.31 4.19
N ASN A 68 -0.34 -11.42 3.33
CA ASN A 68 -0.74 -10.33 2.44
C ASN A 68 -1.34 -9.15 3.19
N ALA A 69 -2.12 -9.40 4.26
CA ALA A 69 -2.61 -8.34 5.13
C ALA A 69 -1.46 -7.50 5.71
N TYR A 70 -0.40 -8.16 6.23
CA TYR A 70 0.78 -7.47 6.75
C TYR A 70 1.51 -6.68 5.66
N ASN A 71 1.70 -7.26 4.48
CA ASN A 71 2.34 -6.57 3.35
C ASN A 71 1.56 -5.32 2.92
N CYS A 72 0.23 -5.41 2.81
CA CYS A 72 -0.63 -4.26 2.49
C CYS A 72 -0.56 -3.19 3.58
N TRP A 73 -0.54 -3.56 4.87
CA TRP A 73 -0.40 -2.62 5.98
C TRP A 73 0.94 -1.89 5.97
N ILE A 74 2.05 -2.61 5.74
CA ILE A 74 3.38 -2.01 5.63
C ILE A 74 3.44 -1.07 4.43
N ALA A 75 2.90 -1.49 3.28
CA ALA A 75 2.83 -0.64 2.09
C ALA A 75 2.01 0.63 2.36
N ALA A 76 0.85 0.52 2.99
CA ALA A 76 0.03 1.67 3.37
C ALA A 76 0.81 2.66 4.26
N LEU A 77 1.56 2.18 5.24
CA LEU A 77 2.43 3.00 6.08
C LEU A 77 3.51 3.72 5.28
N LEU A 78 4.14 3.06 4.31
CA LEU A 78 5.13 3.69 3.43
C LEU A 78 4.53 4.81 2.58
N TYR A 79 3.31 4.64 2.07
CA TYR A 79 2.61 5.70 1.35
C TYR A 79 2.24 6.88 2.26
N VAL A 80 1.85 6.62 3.53
CA VAL A 80 1.62 7.70 4.52
C VAL A 80 2.90 8.50 4.76
N ILE A 81 4.05 7.84 4.95
CA ILE A 81 5.34 8.52 5.13
C ILE A 81 5.68 9.37 3.90
N THR A 82 5.48 8.81 2.71
CA THR A 82 5.73 9.52 1.44
C THR A 82 4.83 10.75 1.28
N LEU A 83 3.55 10.64 1.68
CA LEU A 83 2.60 11.75 1.69
C LEU A 83 3.05 12.86 2.65
N VAL A 84 3.49 12.52 3.87
CA VAL A 84 3.99 13.50 4.84
C VAL A 84 5.23 14.23 4.33
N VAL A 85 6.20 13.49 3.77
CA VAL A 85 7.43 14.09 3.20
C VAL A 85 7.09 14.99 2.01
N SER A 86 6.22 14.54 1.11
CA SER A 86 5.78 15.30 -0.06
C SER A 86 4.98 16.55 0.32
N GLY A 87 4.10 16.45 1.32
CA GLY A 87 3.35 17.57 1.89
C GLY A 87 4.27 18.60 2.56
N HIS A 88 5.27 18.15 3.32
CA HIS A 88 6.27 19.03 3.93
C HIS A 88 7.09 19.76 2.85
N GLN A 89 7.50 19.07 1.79
CA GLN A 89 8.19 19.67 0.65
C GLN A 89 7.31 20.69 -0.10
N PHE A 90 6.02 20.38 -0.29
CA PHE A 90 5.06 21.29 -0.91
C PHE A 90 4.87 22.57 -0.08
N TRP A 91 4.71 22.45 1.24
CA TRP A 91 4.56 23.60 2.14
C TRP A 91 5.78 24.52 2.11
N MET A 92 6.99 23.94 2.17
CA MET A 92 8.23 24.70 2.11
C MET A 92 8.43 25.38 0.75
N ASN A 93 8.06 24.70 -0.35
CA ASN A 93 8.17 25.25 -1.70
C ASN A 93 7.13 26.35 -1.98
N ASN A 94 5.91 26.22 -1.46
CA ASN A 94 4.87 27.24 -1.60
C ASN A 94 5.28 28.53 -0.89
N ARG A 95 5.87 28.45 0.32
CA ARG A 95 6.34 29.63 1.07
C ARG A 95 7.41 30.44 0.32
N SER A 96 8.31 29.77 -0.41
CA SER A 96 9.34 30.43 -1.24
C SER A 96 8.80 31.09 -2.51
N SER A 97 7.63 30.69 -3.02
CA SER A 97 6.99 31.37 -4.15
C SER A 97 6.18 32.60 -3.73
N VAL A 98 5.75 32.73 -2.47
CA VAL A 98 5.02 33.91 -1.96
C VAL A 98 5.97 35.03 -1.51
N SER A 99 7.27 34.75 -1.34
CA SER A 99 8.28 35.76 -0.97
C SER A 99 8.97 36.42 -2.16
N MET A 100 8.41 36.31 -3.37
CA MET A 100 8.91 36.98 -4.58
C MET A 100 7.84 37.93 -5.10
#